data_AF-A0A7S4NH65-F1
#
_entry.id   AF-A0A7S4NH65-F1
#
_cell.length_a   1.000
_cell.length_b   1.000
_cell.length_c   1.000
_cell.angle_alpha   90.00
_cell.angle_beta   90.00
_cell.angle_gamma   90.00
#
_symmetry.space_group_name_H-M   'P 1'
#
loop_
_entity.id
_entity.type
_entity.pdbx_description
1 polymer ?
#
loop_
_entity_poly.entity_id
_entity_poly.type
_entity_poly.pdbx_seq_one_letter_code
_entity_poly.pdbx_strand_id
1 'polypeptide(L)'
;PARACRPLAMSGYVVASDAASFDAEQPGEKGSIVSLAQLPPMPTPNYKEMRSEAACGCLTVFLIVSGLVALTHSLVFGGFAIQSINTARLVCYILIWSEAGIALLCLLGLMLDDPGTVKRSPAACFPLPPEVEEKLLQGQSLSDMRNVIVDGRAFCVRCCIWRDGGGESRFAGVSTTHHCDTCQRCVDDFDHHCGVFGRCIAGEGLRGNMKYFKTIIYMAAAGIFTAIGTMVVQAI
;
A
#
# COMPACT_ATOMS: atom_id res chain seq x y z
N PRO A 1 -17.60 0.95 19.83
CA PRO A 1 -17.97 2.27 19.27
C PRO A 1 -17.30 2.51 17.91
N ALA A 2 -17.92 2.01 16.84
CA ALA A 2 -17.42 2.10 15.47
C ALA A 2 -17.87 3.43 14.84
N ARG A 3 -16.93 4.30 14.49
CA ARG A 3 -17.22 5.49 13.69
C ARG A 3 -17.29 5.08 12.22
N ALA A 4 -18.46 5.23 11.63
CA ALA A 4 -18.67 5.10 10.19
C ALA A 4 -17.90 6.21 9.46
N CYS A 5 -16.82 5.84 8.76
CA CYS A 5 -16.18 6.73 7.79
C CYS A 5 -17.09 6.84 6.56
N ARG A 6 -17.58 8.05 6.28
CA ARG A 6 -18.22 8.39 5.00
C ARG A 6 -17.18 8.34 3.88
N PRO A 7 -17.50 7.82 2.69
CA PRO A 7 -16.63 7.93 1.53
C PRO A 7 -16.63 9.38 1.01
N LEU A 8 -15.43 9.94 0.80
CA LEU A 8 -15.23 11.15 0.01
C LEU A 8 -15.45 10.79 -1.47
N ALA A 9 -16.49 11.35 -2.06
CA ALA A 9 -16.75 11.28 -3.49
C ALA A 9 -15.63 12.02 -4.24
N MET A 10 -14.74 11.28 -4.88
CA MET A 10 -13.79 11.84 -5.84
C MET A 10 -14.53 12.15 -7.15
N SER A 11 -14.42 13.41 -7.56
CA SER A 11 -14.97 13.99 -8.80
C SER A 11 -14.52 13.23 -10.03
N GLY A 12 -15.47 12.91 -10.90
CA GLY A 12 -15.31 12.04 -12.05
C GLY A 12 -14.42 12.61 -13.16
N TYR A 13 -13.53 11.76 -13.66
CA TYR A 13 -12.99 11.86 -15.01
C TYR A 13 -13.82 10.92 -15.89
N VAL A 14 -14.69 11.50 -16.72
CA VAL A 14 -15.49 10.77 -17.71
C VAL A 14 -14.57 10.49 -18.90
N VAL A 15 -14.06 9.26 -19.00
CA VAL A 15 -13.45 8.77 -20.24
C VAL A 15 -14.57 8.19 -21.08
N ALA A 16 -14.76 8.76 -22.27
CA ALA A 16 -15.79 8.38 -23.22
C ALA A 16 -15.66 6.89 -23.58
N SER A 17 -16.80 6.22 -23.49
CA SER A 17 -17.07 4.83 -23.77
C SER A 17 -17.24 4.59 -25.27
N ASP A 18 -16.36 3.81 -25.87
CA ASP A 18 -16.69 3.01 -27.06
C ASP A 18 -16.90 1.57 -26.59
N ALA A 19 -18.07 1.36 -25.96
CA ALA A 19 -18.55 0.03 -25.58
C ALA A 19 -19.17 -0.63 -26.83
N ALA A 20 -18.33 -1.32 -27.61
CA ALA A 20 -18.82 -2.42 -28.43
C ALA A 20 -19.24 -3.54 -27.45
N SER A 21 -20.53 -3.63 -27.17
CA SER A 21 -21.15 -4.72 -26.42
C SER A 21 -21.02 -6.02 -27.20
N PHE A 22 -19.90 -6.71 -26.99
CA PHE A 22 -19.75 -8.11 -27.35
C PHE A 22 -20.54 -8.90 -26.31
N ASP A 23 -21.82 -9.13 -26.60
CA ASP A 23 -22.64 -10.11 -25.88
C ASP A 23 -22.12 -11.51 -26.22
N ALA A 24 -20.95 -11.84 -25.68
CA ALA A 24 -20.46 -13.20 -25.65
C ALA A 24 -21.36 -13.98 -24.69
N GLU A 25 -22.35 -14.64 -25.27
CA GLU A 25 -23.17 -15.69 -24.66
C GLU A 25 -22.22 -16.68 -23.95
N GLN A 26 -22.06 -16.52 -22.62
CA GLN A 26 -21.15 -17.36 -21.84
C GLN A 26 -21.70 -18.79 -21.86
N PRO A 27 -20.98 -19.75 -22.48
CA PRO A 27 -21.48 -21.11 -22.60
C PRO A 27 -21.53 -21.76 -21.22
N GLY A 28 -22.75 -21.89 -20.69
CA GLY A 28 -23.09 -22.80 -19.60
C GLY A 28 -22.27 -22.61 -18.33
N GLU A 29 -22.39 -21.44 -17.71
CA GLU A 29 -22.01 -21.24 -16.31
C GLU A 29 -22.85 -22.22 -15.46
N LYS A 30 -22.32 -23.43 -15.22
CA LYS A 30 -22.80 -24.30 -14.17
C LYS A 30 -22.55 -23.53 -12.88
N GLY A 31 -23.55 -22.74 -12.47
CA GLY A 31 -23.47 -21.88 -11.31
C GLY A 31 -22.94 -22.68 -10.14
N SER A 32 -21.86 -22.20 -9.52
CA SER A 32 -21.33 -22.83 -8.32
C SER A 32 -22.45 -22.97 -7.31
N ILE A 33 -22.55 -24.16 -6.71
CA ILE A 33 -23.59 -24.47 -5.72
C ILE A 33 -23.35 -23.61 -4.46
N VAL A 34 -22.11 -23.21 -4.22
CA VAL A 34 -21.67 -22.42 -3.08
C VAL A 34 -21.83 -20.93 -3.40
N SER A 35 -22.69 -20.25 -2.65
CA SER A 35 -22.82 -18.80 -2.72
C SER A 35 -21.68 -18.08 -1.98
N LEU A 36 -21.44 -16.80 -2.32
CA LEU A 36 -20.41 -15.98 -1.68
C LEU A 36 -20.57 -15.89 -0.15
N ALA A 37 -21.81 -15.95 0.35
CA ALA A 37 -22.13 -15.88 1.77
C ALA A 37 -21.78 -17.17 2.55
N GLN A 38 -21.61 -18.30 1.84
CA GLN A 38 -21.23 -19.59 2.43
C GLN A 38 -19.71 -19.76 2.53
N LEU A 39 -18.91 -18.85 1.93
CA LEU A 39 -17.46 -18.89 2.07
C LEU A 39 -17.04 -18.62 3.53
N PRO A 40 -16.01 -19.31 4.05
CA PRO A 40 -15.53 -19.12 5.42
C PRO A 40 -15.08 -17.67 5.63
N PRO A 41 -15.21 -17.07 6.81
CA PRO A 41 -14.80 -15.69 7.05
C PRO A 41 -13.31 -15.49 6.72
N MET A 42 -12.94 -14.28 6.25
CA MET A 42 -11.54 -13.97 6.00
C MET A 42 -10.73 -14.04 7.31
N PRO A 43 -9.46 -14.53 7.26
CA PRO A 43 -8.61 -14.59 8.43
C PRO A 43 -8.40 -13.19 9.04
N THR A 44 -8.25 -13.11 10.36
CA THR A 44 -8.07 -11.83 11.05
C THR A 44 -6.60 -11.38 10.94
N PRO A 45 -6.33 -10.13 10.53
CA PRO A 45 -4.96 -9.57 10.53
C PRO A 45 -4.30 -9.62 11.91
N ASN A 46 -2.96 -9.70 11.95
CA ASN A 46 -2.21 -9.55 13.19
C ASN A 46 -2.10 -8.08 13.61
N TYR A 47 -3.20 -7.54 14.16
CA TYR A 47 -3.29 -6.12 14.54
C TYR A 47 -2.27 -5.68 15.60
N LYS A 48 -1.71 -6.60 16.40
CA LYS A 48 -0.69 -6.24 17.40
C LYS A 48 0.63 -5.92 16.71
N GLU A 49 1.07 -6.82 15.84
CA GLU A 49 2.27 -6.65 15.02
C GLU A 49 2.15 -5.41 14.13
N MET A 50 1.08 -5.30 13.34
CA MET A 50 0.85 -4.16 12.45
C MET A 50 0.89 -2.80 13.18
N ARG A 51 0.31 -2.72 14.39
CA ARG A 51 0.32 -1.47 15.17
C ARG A 51 1.70 -1.15 15.74
N SER A 52 2.44 -2.17 16.19
CA SER A 52 3.81 -2.01 16.68
C SER A 52 4.73 -1.51 15.58
N GLU A 53 4.64 -2.13 14.40
CA GLU A 53 5.36 -1.73 13.21
C GLU A 53 4.96 -0.32 12.80
N ALA A 54 3.68 -0.01 12.60
CA ALA A 54 3.23 1.34 12.24
C ALA A 54 3.69 2.43 13.23
N ALA A 55 3.68 2.14 14.54
CA ALA A 55 4.21 3.06 15.55
C ALA A 55 5.72 3.28 15.37
N CYS A 56 6.49 2.22 15.11
CA CYS A 56 7.93 2.29 14.81
C CYS A 56 8.21 3.17 13.58
N GLY A 57 7.47 2.97 12.49
CA GLY A 57 7.63 3.76 11.27
C GLY A 57 7.25 5.22 11.44
N CYS A 58 6.13 5.49 12.11
CA CYS A 58 5.73 6.86 12.43
C CYS A 58 6.79 7.56 13.28
N LEU A 59 7.25 6.92 14.36
CA LEU A 59 8.29 7.46 15.23
C LEU A 59 9.58 7.73 14.45
N THR A 60 10.03 6.79 13.63
CA THR A 60 11.22 6.96 12.78
C THR A 60 11.11 8.18 11.88
N VAL A 61 9.99 8.35 11.16
CA VAL A 61 9.78 9.51 10.28
C VAL A 61 9.75 10.81 11.09
N PHE A 62 9.05 10.84 12.23
CA PHE A 62 9.01 12.03 13.09
C PHE A 62 10.39 12.42 13.61
N LEU A 63 11.21 11.45 14.03
CA LEU A 63 12.57 11.72 14.52
C LEU A 63 13.48 12.26 13.42
N ILE A 64 13.45 11.67 12.22
CA ILE A 64 14.24 12.14 11.08
C ILE A 64 13.82 13.55 10.69
N VAL A 65 12.51 13.79 10.49
CA VAL A 65 11.98 15.12 10.12
C VAL A 65 12.33 16.16 11.19
N SER A 66 12.08 15.86 12.46
CA SER A 66 12.36 16.79 13.56
C SER A 66 13.85 17.09 13.69
N GLY A 67 14.71 16.07 13.53
CA GLY A 67 16.17 16.24 13.58
C GLY A 67 16.70 17.13 12.46
N LEU A 68 16.26 16.90 11.22
CA LEU A 68 16.68 17.71 10.06
C LEU A 68 16.17 19.14 10.14
N VAL A 69 14.91 19.34 10.55
CA VAL A 69 14.33 20.67 10.79
C VAL A 69 15.06 21.39 11.91
N ALA A 70 15.29 20.73 13.06
CA ALA A 70 15.97 21.33 14.21
C ALA A 70 17.42 21.72 13.89
N LEU A 71 18.16 20.86 13.18
CA LEU A 71 19.51 21.17 12.72
C LEU A 71 19.54 22.39 11.81
N THR A 72 18.71 22.37 10.75
CA THR A 72 18.63 23.48 9.79
C THR A 72 18.20 24.78 10.46
N HIS A 73 17.21 24.74 11.35
CA HIS A 73 16.76 25.88 12.14
C HIS A 73 17.90 26.43 13.02
N SER A 74 18.62 25.55 13.71
CA SER A 74 19.75 25.94 14.57
C SER A 74 20.90 26.55 13.77
N LEU A 75 21.16 26.10 12.55
CA LEU A 75 22.16 26.70 11.67
C LEU A 75 21.72 28.08 11.15
N VAL A 76 20.45 28.24 10.80
CA VAL A 76 19.91 29.51 10.30
C VAL A 76 19.86 30.60 11.38
N PHE A 77 19.51 30.24 12.63
CA PHE A 77 19.25 31.20 13.71
C PHE A 77 20.23 31.16 14.89
N GLY A 78 21.02 30.08 15.05
CA GLY A 78 21.85 29.85 16.24
C GLY A 78 23.23 30.49 16.22
N GLY A 79 23.55 31.32 15.22
CA GLY A 79 24.81 32.08 15.19
C GLY A 79 24.87 33.14 16.31
N PHE A 80 25.95 33.14 17.11
CA PHE A 80 26.18 34.11 18.21
C PHE A 80 26.22 35.58 17.78
N ALA A 81 26.43 35.84 16.49
CA ALA A 81 26.21 37.16 15.91
C ALA A 81 24.88 37.11 15.15
N ILE A 82 23.93 37.98 15.53
CA ILE A 82 22.70 38.24 14.77
C ILE A 82 23.12 38.84 13.42
N GLN A 83 23.57 37.98 12.52
CA GLN A 83 23.76 38.33 11.12
C GLN A 83 22.38 38.40 10.49
N SER A 84 22.16 39.44 9.68
CA SER A 84 20.94 39.56 8.88
C SER A 84 20.71 38.28 8.09
N ILE A 85 19.50 37.72 8.16
CA ILE A 85 19.12 36.56 7.36
C ILE A 85 19.27 36.91 5.87
N ASN A 86 20.22 36.27 5.20
CA ASN A 86 20.38 36.45 3.76
C ASN A 86 19.36 35.57 3.01
N THR A 87 19.15 35.88 1.72
CA THR A 87 18.19 35.16 0.88
C THR A 87 18.46 33.65 0.82
N ALA A 88 19.73 33.23 0.80
CA ALA A 88 20.09 31.82 0.73
C ALA A 88 19.66 31.05 2.00
N ARG A 89 19.91 31.60 3.20
CA ARG A 89 19.44 31.02 4.47
C ARG A 89 17.92 30.93 4.52
N LEU A 90 17.22 31.95 4.05
CA LEU A 90 15.76 31.94 3.97
C LEU A 90 15.25 30.84 3.02
N VAL A 91 15.88 30.66 1.86
CA VAL A 91 15.51 29.59 0.91
C VAL A 91 15.70 28.21 1.55
N CYS A 92 16.85 27.94 2.18
CA CYS A 92 17.09 26.67 2.88
C CYS A 92 16.05 26.42 3.98
N TYR A 93 15.68 27.47 4.72
CA TYR A 93 14.64 27.39 5.74
C TYR A 93 13.26 27.03 5.16
N ILE A 94 12.85 27.66 4.05
CA ILE A 94 11.58 27.35 3.40
C ILE A 94 11.59 25.92 2.83
N LEU A 95 12.71 25.49 2.23
CA LEU A 95 12.86 24.15 1.69
C LEU A 95 12.68 23.08 2.76
N ILE A 96 13.38 23.19 3.90
CA ILE A 96 13.32 22.15 4.93
C ILE A 96 11.92 21.97 5.53
N TRP A 97 11.18 23.08 5.69
CA TRP A 97 9.79 23.02 6.17
C TRP A 97 8.84 22.47 5.12
N SER A 98 9.09 22.74 3.83
CA SER A 98 8.31 22.20 2.73
C SER A 98 8.51 20.69 2.60
N GLU A 99 9.76 20.22 2.65
CA GLU A 99 10.14 18.81 2.63
C GLU A 99 9.52 18.06 3.83
N ALA A 100 9.60 18.64 5.02
CA ALA A 100 8.96 18.11 6.23
C ALA A 100 7.44 17.99 6.05
N GLY A 101 6.79 19.03 5.52
CA GLY A 101 5.36 19.02 5.23
C GLY A 101 4.96 17.91 4.25
N ILE A 102 5.70 17.77 3.14
CA ILE A 102 5.45 16.74 2.14
C ILE A 102 5.66 15.34 2.74
N ALA A 103 6.74 15.13 3.50
CA ALA A 103 7.03 13.85 4.15
C ALA A 103 5.90 13.44 5.12
N LEU A 104 5.41 14.37 5.94
CA LEU A 104 4.33 14.11 6.89
C LEU A 104 2.97 13.88 6.19
N LEU A 105 2.69 14.60 5.10
CA LEU A 105 1.51 14.36 4.28
C LEU A 105 1.57 12.98 3.60
N CYS A 106 2.74 12.58 3.11
CA CYS A 106 2.95 11.25 2.54
C CYS A 106 2.87 10.16 3.59
N LEU A 107 3.37 10.37 4.80
CA LEU A 107 3.19 9.43 5.92
C LEU A 107 1.70 9.25 6.22
N LEU A 108 0.93 10.34 6.30
CA LEU A 108 -0.51 10.28 6.50
C LEU A 108 -1.19 9.52 5.36
N GLY A 109 -0.84 9.83 4.12
CA GLY A 109 -1.32 9.11 2.93
C GLY A 109 -1.01 7.62 3.02
N LEU A 110 0.23 7.26 3.34
CA LEU A 110 0.66 5.87 3.50
C LEU A 110 -0.10 5.15 4.61
N MET A 111 -0.46 5.82 5.70
CA MET A 111 -1.23 5.21 6.80
C MET A 111 -2.71 5.03 6.48
N LEU A 112 -3.28 5.89 5.63
CA LEU A 112 -4.72 5.90 5.33
C LEU A 112 -5.09 5.16 4.04
N ASP A 113 -4.19 5.06 3.07
CA ASP A 113 -4.49 4.52 1.74
C ASP A 113 -4.73 3.01 1.76
N ASP A 114 -5.52 2.45 0.84
CA ASP A 114 -5.63 0.99 0.68
C ASP A 114 -4.47 0.51 -0.19
N PRO A 115 -3.65 -0.47 0.24
CA PRO A 115 -2.58 -0.99 -0.61
C PRO A 115 -3.06 -1.69 -1.88
N GLY A 116 -4.36 -1.82 -2.12
CA GLY A 116 -4.91 -2.63 -3.21
C GLY A 116 -5.37 -3.99 -2.71
N THR A 117 -6.03 -4.00 -1.55
CA THR A 117 -6.60 -5.23 -0.97
C THR A 117 -7.66 -5.80 -1.90
N VAL A 118 -7.47 -7.05 -2.35
CA VAL A 118 -8.46 -7.74 -3.20
C VAL A 118 -9.68 -8.11 -2.36
N LYS A 119 -10.84 -7.56 -2.73
CA LYS A 119 -12.11 -7.83 -2.04
C LYS A 119 -12.77 -9.06 -2.64
N ARG A 120 -13.41 -9.87 -1.80
CA ARG A 120 -14.28 -10.94 -2.26
C ARG A 120 -15.43 -10.38 -3.09
N SER A 121 -15.60 -10.93 -4.28
CA SER A 121 -16.69 -10.65 -5.20
C SER A 121 -16.95 -11.92 -5.99
N PRO A 122 -18.11 -12.07 -6.65
CA PRO A 122 -18.35 -13.25 -7.48
C PRO A 122 -17.25 -13.46 -8.53
N ALA A 123 -16.81 -12.39 -9.19
CA ALA A 123 -15.74 -12.43 -10.19
C ALA A 123 -14.36 -12.83 -9.62
N ALA A 124 -14.04 -12.45 -8.38
CA ALA A 124 -12.78 -12.80 -7.75
C ALA A 124 -12.79 -14.19 -7.12
N CYS A 125 -13.96 -14.72 -6.77
CA CYS A 125 -14.10 -15.98 -6.04
C CYS A 125 -14.47 -17.18 -6.93
N PHE A 126 -15.19 -16.95 -8.04
CA PHE A 126 -15.77 -18.02 -8.85
C PHE A 126 -15.18 -18.10 -10.27
N PRO A 127 -15.19 -19.30 -10.89
CA PRO A 127 -15.62 -20.59 -10.30
C PRO A 127 -14.65 -21.07 -9.21
N LEU A 128 -15.16 -21.77 -8.20
CA LEU A 128 -14.29 -22.37 -7.18
C LEU A 128 -13.51 -23.54 -7.82
N PRO A 129 -12.25 -23.77 -7.41
CA PRO A 129 -11.58 -25.03 -7.76
C PRO A 129 -12.40 -26.22 -7.23
N PRO A 130 -12.56 -27.32 -8.00
CA PRO A 130 -13.42 -28.44 -7.61
C PRO A 130 -13.11 -29.02 -6.22
N GLU A 131 -11.83 -29.14 -5.89
CA GLU A 131 -11.35 -29.61 -4.59
C GLU A 131 -11.68 -28.67 -3.42
N VAL A 132 -11.78 -27.35 -3.68
CA VAL A 132 -12.20 -26.37 -2.68
C VAL A 132 -13.72 -26.42 -2.52
N GLU A 133 -14.46 -26.49 -3.63
CA GLU A 133 -15.92 -26.57 -3.61
C GLU A 133 -16.39 -27.84 -2.88
N GLU A 134 -15.78 -29.00 -3.15
CA GLU A 134 -16.12 -30.26 -2.48
C GLU A 134 -15.91 -30.17 -0.96
N LYS A 135 -14.77 -29.64 -0.49
CA LYS A 135 -14.53 -29.48 0.94
C LYS A 135 -15.51 -28.54 1.60
N LEU A 136 -15.88 -27.44 0.93
CA LEU A 136 -16.87 -26.50 1.45
C LEU A 136 -18.26 -27.14 1.54
N LEU A 137 -18.66 -27.93 0.53
CA LEU A 137 -19.93 -28.68 0.56
C LEU A 137 -19.95 -29.74 1.68
N GLN A 138 -18.81 -30.32 2.01
CA GLN A 138 -18.64 -31.27 3.12
C GLN A 138 -18.47 -30.58 4.49
N GLY A 139 -18.45 -29.24 4.55
CA GLY A 139 -18.23 -28.48 5.78
C GLY A 139 -16.82 -28.64 6.38
N GLN A 140 -15.83 -29.04 5.58
CA GLN A 140 -14.45 -29.22 6.01
C GLN A 140 -13.66 -27.89 6.01
N SER A 141 -12.66 -27.81 6.87
CA SER A 141 -11.72 -26.68 6.89
C SER A 141 -10.80 -26.66 5.66
N LEU A 142 -10.50 -25.46 5.17
CA LEU A 142 -9.50 -25.22 4.11
C LEU A 142 -8.09 -24.97 4.66
N SER A 143 -7.89 -24.97 5.99
CA SER A 143 -6.62 -24.61 6.65
C SER A 143 -5.42 -25.45 6.21
N ASP A 144 -5.65 -26.73 5.91
CA ASP A 144 -4.58 -27.68 5.55
C ASP A 144 -4.36 -27.77 4.04
N MET A 145 -5.11 -27.00 3.25
CA MET A 145 -4.95 -26.97 1.80
C MET A 145 -3.83 -26.02 1.38
N ARG A 146 -3.13 -26.41 0.32
CA ARG A 146 -2.25 -25.51 -0.42
C ARG A 146 -3.10 -24.68 -1.39
N ASN A 147 -2.53 -23.57 -1.87
CA ASN A 147 -3.16 -22.80 -2.93
C ASN A 147 -3.28 -23.67 -4.20
N VAL A 148 -4.44 -23.62 -4.85
CA VAL A 148 -4.73 -24.41 -6.06
C VAL A 148 -4.28 -23.62 -7.28
N ILE A 149 -3.60 -24.26 -8.23
CA ILE A 149 -3.18 -23.61 -9.48
C ILE A 149 -3.98 -24.22 -10.64
N VAL A 150 -4.72 -23.38 -11.36
CA VAL A 150 -5.52 -23.77 -12.53
C VAL A 150 -5.29 -22.72 -13.61
N ASP A 151 -4.95 -23.16 -14.83
CA ASP A 151 -4.73 -22.29 -16.00
C ASP A 151 -3.79 -21.10 -15.73
N GLY A 152 -2.73 -21.32 -14.94
CA GLY A 152 -1.76 -20.27 -14.59
C GLY A 152 -2.30 -19.20 -13.64
N ARG A 153 -3.46 -19.41 -12.99
CA ARG A 153 -3.96 -18.58 -11.88
C ARG A 153 -3.87 -19.37 -10.58
N ALA A 154 -3.61 -18.67 -9.48
CA ALA A 154 -3.49 -19.31 -8.17
C ALA A 154 -4.66 -18.92 -7.27
N PHE A 155 -5.46 -19.90 -6.84
CA PHE A 155 -6.53 -19.70 -5.88
C PHE A 155 -5.98 -19.67 -4.45
N CYS A 156 -6.11 -18.53 -3.77
CA CYS A 156 -5.76 -18.41 -2.36
C CYS A 156 -6.84 -19.07 -1.51
N VAL A 157 -6.58 -20.26 -0.98
CA VAL A 157 -7.55 -21.01 -0.16
C VAL A 157 -7.90 -20.31 1.16
N ARG A 158 -7.00 -19.47 1.68
CA ARG A 158 -7.21 -18.67 2.90
C ARG A 158 -8.18 -17.51 2.68
N CYS A 159 -8.07 -16.83 1.53
CA CYS A 159 -8.93 -15.71 1.18
C CYS A 159 -10.14 -16.12 0.33
N CYS A 160 -10.15 -17.33 -0.22
CA CYS A 160 -11.10 -17.81 -1.23
C CYS A 160 -11.17 -16.89 -2.46
N ILE A 161 -10.02 -16.49 -3.00
CA ILE A 161 -9.89 -15.52 -4.10
C ILE A 161 -8.88 -16.04 -5.13
N TRP A 162 -9.20 -15.89 -6.41
CA TRP A 162 -8.27 -16.08 -7.53
C TRP A 162 -7.25 -14.96 -7.61
N ARG A 163 -5.99 -15.34 -7.84
CA ARG A 163 -4.87 -14.43 -8.08
C ARG A 163 -4.39 -14.62 -9.51
N ASP A 164 -4.29 -13.52 -10.24
CA ASP A 164 -3.80 -13.53 -11.61
C ASP A 164 -2.28 -13.74 -11.61
N GLY A 165 -1.77 -14.69 -12.42
CA GLY A 165 -0.33 -14.87 -12.70
C GLY A 165 0.43 -15.96 -11.93
N GLY A 166 -0.24 -16.99 -11.42
CA GLY A 166 0.40 -18.16 -10.79
C GLY A 166 1.11 -19.13 -11.74
N GLY A 167 1.18 -18.83 -13.04
CA GLY A 167 1.83 -19.64 -14.07
C GLY A 167 3.33 -19.36 -14.20
N GLU A 168 4.11 -20.38 -14.57
CA GLU A 168 5.57 -20.39 -14.72
C GLU A 168 6.16 -19.43 -15.79
N SER A 169 5.48 -18.37 -16.19
CA SER A 169 6.05 -17.40 -17.12
C SER A 169 7.06 -16.50 -16.40
N ARG A 170 8.33 -16.95 -16.37
CA ARG A 170 9.51 -16.14 -15.99
C ARG A 170 9.81 -14.99 -16.98
N PHE A 171 8.98 -14.83 -18.01
CA PHE A 171 9.10 -13.78 -19.02
C PHE A 171 7.84 -12.89 -19.01
N ALA A 172 8.01 -11.69 -18.45
CA ALA A 172 7.17 -10.49 -18.56
C ALA A 172 5.69 -10.62 -18.16
N GLY A 173 5.39 -10.52 -16.85
CA GLY A 173 4.03 -10.35 -16.32
C GLY A 173 3.75 -11.12 -15.04
N VAL A 174 4.69 -11.09 -14.08
CA VAL A 174 4.62 -11.79 -12.78
C VAL A 174 3.28 -11.49 -12.10
N SER A 175 2.59 -12.50 -11.55
CA SER A 175 1.44 -12.27 -10.67
C SER A 175 1.81 -11.23 -9.64
N THR A 176 1.10 -10.11 -9.63
CA THR A 176 1.38 -9.11 -8.63
C THR A 176 0.53 -9.30 -7.37
N THR A 177 -0.43 -10.22 -7.40
CA THR A 177 -1.29 -10.49 -6.24
C THR A 177 -0.66 -11.52 -5.28
N HIS A 178 -0.33 -11.08 -4.07
CA HIS A 178 0.22 -11.95 -3.03
C HIS A 178 -0.61 -11.91 -1.75
N HIS A 179 -0.68 -13.04 -1.06
CA HIS A 179 -1.24 -13.10 0.29
C HIS A 179 -0.18 -12.67 1.29
N CYS A 180 -0.43 -11.60 2.03
CA CYS A 180 0.41 -11.18 3.14
C CYS A 180 -0.02 -11.90 4.42
N ASP A 181 0.90 -12.64 5.05
CA ASP A 181 0.61 -13.38 6.28
C ASP A 181 0.36 -12.46 7.49
N THR A 182 0.94 -11.26 7.54
CA THR A 182 0.70 -10.32 8.63
C THR A 182 -0.66 -9.63 8.49
N CYS A 183 -0.97 -9.12 7.29
CA CYS A 183 -2.24 -8.46 7.00
C CYS A 183 -3.40 -9.44 6.76
N GLN A 184 -3.11 -10.72 6.52
CA GLN A 184 -4.09 -11.78 6.24
C GLN A 184 -5.02 -11.43 5.07
N ARG A 185 -4.48 -10.80 4.02
CA ARG A 185 -5.20 -10.36 2.82
C ARG A 185 -4.38 -10.62 1.58
N CYS A 186 -5.06 -10.86 0.47
CA CYS A 186 -4.46 -10.75 -0.86
C CYS A 186 -4.41 -9.28 -1.26
N VAL A 187 -3.26 -8.85 -1.77
CA VAL A 187 -2.99 -7.47 -2.19
C VAL A 187 -2.47 -7.52 -3.63
N ASP A 188 -3.08 -6.75 -4.52
CA ASP A 188 -2.63 -6.57 -5.90
C ASP A 188 -1.40 -5.67 -5.96
N ASP A 189 -0.56 -5.83 -6.99
CA ASP A 189 0.67 -5.05 -7.13
C ASP A 189 1.57 -5.12 -5.88
N PHE A 190 1.54 -6.25 -5.18
CA PHE A 190 2.24 -6.45 -3.92
C PHE A 190 3.75 -6.46 -4.13
N ASP A 191 4.43 -5.54 -3.45
CA ASP A 191 5.88 -5.51 -3.38
C ASP A 191 6.33 -6.22 -2.09
N HIS A 192 5.93 -5.71 -0.93
CA HIS A 192 6.25 -6.32 0.36
C HIS A 192 5.32 -5.85 1.48
N HIS A 193 5.35 -6.57 2.61
CA HIS A 193 4.87 -6.02 3.88
C HIS A 193 6.01 -5.26 4.54
N CYS A 194 5.85 -3.96 4.75
CA CYS A 194 6.88 -3.17 5.39
C CYS A 194 6.77 -3.30 6.90
N GLY A 195 7.70 -4.07 7.50
CA GLY A 195 7.79 -4.23 8.96
C GLY A 195 8.14 -2.94 9.71
N VAL A 196 8.49 -1.86 9.00
CA VAL A 196 8.64 -0.53 9.58
C VAL A 196 7.32 0.22 9.59
N PHE A 197 6.45 0.06 8.61
CA PHE A 197 5.19 0.82 8.53
C PHE A 197 3.97 0.02 8.95
N GLY A 198 4.10 -1.30 9.14
CA GLY A 198 2.99 -2.17 9.54
C GLY A 198 1.91 -2.32 8.48
N ARG A 199 2.28 -2.13 7.20
CA ARG A 199 1.36 -2.15 6.05
C ARG A 199 2.02 -2.81 4.85
N CYS A 200 1.18 -3.39 4.00
CA CYS A 200 1.59 -3.78 2.66
C CYS A 200 1.93 -2.52 1.83
N ILE A 201 3.02 -2.59 1.10
CA ILE A 201 3.44 -1.60 0.11
C ILE A 201 3.17 -2.23 -1.26
N ALA A 202 2.40 -1.52 -2.06
CA ALA A 202 1.88 -2.05 -3.31
C ALA A 202 1.55 -0.95 -4.32
N GLY A 203 1.57 -1.34 -5.58
CA GLY A 203 1.43 -0.48 -6.75
C GLY A 203 2.74 -0.29 -7.51
N GLU A 204 2.62 -0.07 -8.81
CA GLU A 204 3.74 0.25 -9.69
C GLU A 204 3.86 1.76 -9.93
N GLY A 205 5.10 2.27 -9.96
CA GLY A 205 5.36 3.70 -10.21
C GLY A 205 4.70 4.62 -9.18
N LEU A 206 3.73 5.43 -9.63
CA LEU A 206 2.93 6.35 -8.82
C LEU A 206 1.50 5.84 -8.53
N ARG A 207 1.23 4.55 -8.74
CA ARG A 207 -0.05 3.91 -8.41
C ARG A 207 -0.03 3.35 -6.99
N GLY A 208 -1.22 3.08 -6.45
CA GLY A 208 -1.39 2.56 -5.09
C GLY A 208 -0.76 3.46 -4.02
N ASN A 209 -0.31 2.81 -2.94
CA ASN A 209 0.36 3.49 -1.83
C ASN A 209 1.89 3.58 -2.00
N MET A 210 2.45 2.92 -3.03
CA MET A 210 3.87 2.98 -3.40
C MET A 210 4.38 4.41 -3.59
N LYS A 211 3.56 5.30 -4.16
CA LYS A 211 3.91 6.72 -4.34
C LYS A 211 4.27 7.39 -3.02
N TYR A 212 3.49 7.18 -1.97
CA TYR A 212 3.73 7.78 -0.67
C TYR A 212 5.01 7.23 -0.03
N PHE A 213 5.20 5.90 -0.11
CA PHE A 213 6.39 5.24 0.39
C PHE A 213 7.67 5.79 -0.26
N LYS A 214 7.71 5.86 -1.59
CA LYS A 214 8.86 6.41 -2.32
C LYS A 214 9.08 7.90 -2.02
N THR A 215 8.02 8.69 -1.96
CA THR A 215 8.15 10.12 -1.65
C THR A 215 8.70 10.36 -0.26
N ILE A 216 8.34 9.58 0.77
CA ILE A 216 8.94 9.69 2.11
C ILE A 216 10.46 9.49 2.05
N ILE A 217 10.92 8.46 1.32
CA ILE A 217 12.36 8.18 1.15
C ILE A 217 13.06 9.33 0.43
N TYR A 218 12.47 9.84 -0.66
CA TYR A 218 13.04 10.98 -1.39
C TYR A 218 13.08 12.26 -0.55
N MET A 219 12.06 12.53 0.27
CA MET A 219 12.06 13.70 1.16
C MET A 219 13.09 13.57 2.28
N ALA A 220 13.35 12.37 2.80
CA ALA A 220 14.44 12.16 3.76
C ALA A 220 15.81 12.47 3.13
N ALA A 221 16.06 12.00 1.91
CA ALA A 221 17.29 12.32 1.19
C ALA A 221 17.41 13.82 0.87
N ALA A 222 16.33 14.44 0.36
CA ALA A 222 16.28 15.88 0.08
C ALA A 222 16.58 16.71 1.34
N GLY A 223 15.96 16.38 2.48
CA GLY A 223 16.20 17.06 3.75
C GLY A 223 17.65 16.97 4.25
N ILE A 224 18.32 15.83 4.02
CA ILE A 224 19.76 15.70 4.29
C ILE A 224 20.57 16.67 3.42
N PHE A 225 20.29 16.72 2.11
CA PHE A 225 20.99 17.63 1.20
C PHE A 225 20.70 19.11 1.53
N THR A 226 19.47 19.46 1.90
CA THR A 226 19.10 20.81 2.35
C THR A 226 19.84 21.21 3.63
N ALA A 227 19.97 20.29 4.60
CA ALA A 227 20.75 20.53 5.82
C ALA A 227 22.24 20.74 5.52
N ILE A 228 22.86 19.90 4.67
CA ILE A 228 24.25 20.07 4.22
C ILE A 228 24.44 21.39 3.49
N GLY A 229 23.53 21.73 2.56
CA GLY A 229 23.54 23.01 1.85
C GLY A 229 23.48 24.20 2.81
N THR A 230 22.68 24.10 3.87
CA THR A 230 22.61 25.13 4.92
C THR A 230 23.95 25.28 5.65
N MET A 231 24.64 24.18 5.96
CA MET A 231 25.98 24.24 6.55
C MET A 231 26.99 24.96 5.65
N VAL A 232 26.95 24.70 4.34
CA VAL A 232 27.82 25.36 3.36
C VAL A 232 27.51 26.85 3.27
N VAL A 233 26.23 27.23 3.18
CA VAL A 233 25.79 28.64 3.18
C VAL A 233 26.18 29.36 4.47
N GLN A 234 26.23 28.65 5.60
CA GLN A 234 26.67 29.22 6.88
C GLN A 234 28.18 29.47 6.94
N ALA A 235 28.97 28.70 6.17
CA ALA A 235 30.42 28.81 6.14
C ALA A 235 30.95 29.91 5.20
N ILE A 236 30.09 30.46 4.34
CA ILE A 236 30.38 31.54 3.38
C ILE A 236 29.89 32.87 3.96
#